data_AF-A0A7X0HSC5-F1
#
_entry.id   AF-A0A7X0HSC5-F1
#
_cell.length_a   1.000
_cell.length_b   1.000
_cell.length_c   1.000
_cell.angle_alpha   90.00
_cell.angle_beta   90.00
_cell.angle_gamma   90.00
#
_symmetry.space_group_name_H-M   'P 1'
#
loop_
_entity.id
_entity.type
_entity.pdbx_description
1 polymer ?
#
loop_
_entity_poly.entity_id
_entity_poly.type
_entity_poly.pdbx_seq_one_letter_code
_entity_poly.pdbx_strand_id
1 'polypeptide(L)'
;MELEMNNKNKENLRKLPAIMGFLSFLVALIALAGVNITLLMDIDDFPKTLLVNLPIVGFFLGLFGMITSKKSRLHAFWGIGISLFIFVFTFLMIGLSWVGINPKP
;
A
#
# COMPACT_ATOMS: atom_id res chain seq x y z
N MET A 1 39.76 -8.29 -8.46
CA MET A 1 39.13 -7.29 -7.56
C MET A 1 38.00 -6.52 -8.26
N GLU A 2 38.21 -5.92 -9.44
CA GLU A 2 37.15 -5.17 -10.15
C GLU A 2 35.95 -6.04 -10.60
N LEU A 3 36.22 -7.29 -10.99
CA LEU A 3 35.18 -8.25 -11.39
C LEU A 3 34.29 -8.70 -10.21
N GLU A 4 34.82 -8.72 -8.99
CA GLU A 4 34.07 -9.08 -7.78
C GLU A 4 33.16 -7.92 -7.32
N MET A 5 33.63 -6.67 -7.47
CA MET A 5 32.81 -5.47 -7.22
C MET A 5 31.61 -5.37 -8.17
N ASN A 6 31.79 -5.72 -9.45
CA ASN A 6 30.71 -5.69 -10.44
C ASN A 6 29.62 -6.74 -10.16
N ASN A 7 30.02 -7.94 -9.72
CA ASN A 7 29.06 -8.99 -9.36
C ASN A 7 28.24 -8.64 -8.11
N LYS A 8 28.85 -8.04 -7.08
CA LYS A 8 28.14 -7.61 -5.86
C LYS A 8 27.05 -6.58 -6.15
N ASN A 9 27.32 -5.60 -7.02
CA ASN A 9 26.32 -4.60 -7.41
C ASN A 9 25.18 -5.20 -8.22
N LYS A 10 25.46 -6.16 -9.10
CA LYS A 10 24.45 -6.84 -9.93
C LYS A 10 23.52 -7.75 -9.09
N GLU A 11 24.04 -8.33 -8.01
CA GLU A 11 23.25 -9.13 -7.07
C GLU A 11 22.35 -8.25 -6.18
N ASN A 12 22.86 -7.11 -5.70
CA ASN A 12 22.06 -6.13 -4.95
C ASN A 12 20.92 -5.54 -5.79
N LEU A 13 21.20 -5.19 -7.06
CA LEU A 13 20.17 -4.73 -8.01
C LEU A 13 19.06 -5.76 -8.26
N ARG A 14 19.35 -7.06 -8.12
CA ARG A 14 18.35 -8.13 -8.23
C ARG A 14 17.51 -8.33 -6.97
N LYS A 15 18.02 -7.95 -5.79
CA LYS A 15 17.33 -8.10 -4.49
C LYS A 15 16.38 -6.93 -4.19
N LEU A 16 16.76 -5.70 -4.58
CA LEU A 16 15.92 -4.50 -4.43
C LEU A 16 14.48 -4.67 -4.97
N PRO A 17 14.23 -5.22 -6.18
CA PRO A 17 12.88 -5.42 -6.70
C PRO A 17 11.99 -6.28 -5.80
N ALA A 18 12.55 -7.33 -5.20
CA ALA A 18 11.83 -8.23 -4.31
C ALA A 18 11.46 -7.52 -3.00
N ILE A 19 12.34 -6.65 -2.51
CA ILE A 19 12.14 -5.87 -1.28
C ILE A 19 11.05 -4.81 -1.49
N MET A 20 10.98 -4.16 -2.65
CA MET A 20 9.93 -3.16 -2.94
C MET A 20 8.52 -3.76 -2.93
N GLY A 21 8.35 -4.93 -3.55
CA GLY A 21 7.06 -5.64 -3.52
C GLY A 21 6.67 -6.08 -2.11
N PHE A 22 7.64 -6.54 -1.31
CA PHE A 22 7.41 -6.90 0.10
C PHE A 22 7.05 -5.68 0.96
N LEU A 23 7.77 -4.56 0.80
CA LEU A 23 7.49 -3.31 1.51
C LEU A 23 6.12 -2.74 1.14
N SER A 24 5.73 -2.80 -0.14
CA SER A 24 4.39 -2.44 -0.59
C SER A 24 3.32 -3.21 0.17
N PHE A 25 3.46 -4.54 0.24
CA PHE A 25 2.53 -5.39 0.98
C PHE A 25 2.47 -5.05 2.46
N LEU A 26 3.62 -4.86 3.09
CA LEU A 26 3.71 -4.57 4.52
C LEU A 26 3.09 -3.21 4.87
N VAL A 27 3.37 -2.17 4.07
CA VAL A 27 2.76 -0.84 4.24
C VAL A 27 1.24 -0.90 4.05
N ALA A 28 0.76 -1.63 3.05
CA ALA A 28 -0.67 -1.80 2.81
C ALA A 28 -1.37 -2.57 3.94
N LEU A 29 -0.70 -3.58 4.54
CA LEU A 29 -1.21 -4.28 5.72
C LEU A 29 -1.28 -3.38 6.96
N ILE A 30 -0.26 -2.55 7.20
CA ILE A 30 -0.28 -1.58 8.31
C ILE A 30 -1.42 -0.59 8.13
N ALA A 31 -1.59 -0.07 6.91
CA ALA A 31 -2.69 0.82 6.58
C ALA A 31 -4.04 0.15 6.87
N LEU A 32 -4.24 -1.07 6.37
CA LEU A 32 -5.46 -1.83 6.54
C LEU A 32 -5.76 -2.10 8.02
N ALA A 33 -4.77 -2.57 8.79
CA ALA A 33 -4.91 -2.80 10.22
C ALA A 33 -5.26 -1.50 10.96
N GLY A 34 -4.55 -0.41 10.63
CA GLY A 34 -4.80 0.92 11.19
C GLY A 34 -6.24 1.39 10.93
N VAL A 35 -6.71 1.32 9.68
CA VAL A 35 -8.08 1.69 9.30
C VAL A 35 -9.10 0.87 10.10
N ASN A 36 -8.91 -0.45 10.21
CA ASN A 36 -9.83 -1.31 10.98
C ASN A 36 -9.81 -0.99 12.48
N ILE A 37 -8.65 -0.71 13.07
CA ILE A 37 -8.55 -0.31 14.48
C ILE A 37 -9.26 1.02 14.71
N THR A 38 -9.06 2.02 13.85
CA THR A 38 -9.73 3.33 13.99
C THR A 38 -11.25 3.21 13.86
N LEU A 39 -11.75 2.34 12.98
CA LEU A 39 -13.19 2.04 12.89
C LEU A 39 -13.70 1.36 14.17
N LEU A 40 -12.93 0.42 14.73
CA LEU A 40 -13.34 -0.33 15.91
C LEU A 40 -13.33 0.51 17.19
N MET A 41 -12.40 1.47 17.28
CA MET A 41 -12.25 2.37 18.42
C MET A 41 -13.16 3.60 18.34
N ASP A 42 -13.95 3.74 17.27
CA ASP A 42 -14.84 4.87 17.01
C ASP A 42 -14.14 6.22 17.18
N ILE A 43 -12.94 6.33 16.60
CA ILE A 43 -12.14 7.55 16.68
C ILE A 43 -12.75 8.60 15.74
N ASP A 44 -13.21 9.71 16.31
CA ASP A 44 -13.86 10.81 15.58
C ASP A 44 -13.00 11.35 14.43
N ASP A 45 -11.69 11.47 14.64
CA ASP A 45 -10.75 11.98 13.65
C ASP A 45 -10.01 10.86 12.93
N PHE A 46 -10.46 10.54 11.72
CA PHE A 46 -9.83 9.51 10.90
C PHE A 46 -8.43 9.93 10.44
N PRO A 47 -7.37 9.18 10.79
CA PRO A 47 -6.01 9.55 10.44
C PRO A 47 -5.79 9.42 8.93
N LYS A 48 -5.66 10.58 8.26
CA LYS A 48 -5.34 10.69 6.82
C LYS A 48 -4.12 9.85 6.41
N THR A 49 -3.17 9.67 7.32
CA THR A 49 -1.98 8.86 7.11
C THR A 49 -2.33 7.41 6.78
N LEU A 50 -3.25 6.79 7.53
CA LEU A 50 -3.67 5.39 7.33
C LEU A 50 -4.63 5.24 6.15
N LEU A 51 -5.53 6.22 5.97
CA LEU A 51 -6.60 6.15 4.97
C LEU A 51 -6.13 6.53 3.55
N VAL A 52 -5.11 7.40 3.44
CA VAL A 52 -4.68 7.97 2.15
C VAL A 52 -3.18 7.80 1.92
N ASN A 53 -2.33 8.31 2.82
CA ASN A 53 -0.89 8.39 2.53
C ASN A 53 -0.22 7.01 2.44
N LEU A 54 -0.44 6.13 3.40
CA LEU A 54 0.13 4.78 3.37
C LEU A 54 -0.39 3.94 2.19
N PRO A 55 -1.69 3.92 1.89
CA PRO A 55 -2.21 3.25 0.68
C PRO A 55 -1.56 3.76 -0.60
N ILE A 56 -1.35 5.07 -0.74
CA ILE A 56 -0.63 5.66 -1.89
C ILE A 56 0.81 5.13 -1.96
N VAL A 57 1.54 5.20 -0.86
CA VAL A 57 2.93 4.70 -0.79
C VAL A 57 2.98 3.20 -1.12
N GLY A 58 2.09 2.40 -0.53
CA GLY A 58 1.96 0.97 -0.81
C GLY A 58 1.66 0.68 -2.26
N PHE A 59 0.77 1.46 -2.89
CA PHE A 59 0.39 1.31 -4.29
C PHE A 59 1.58 1.55 -5.22
N PHE A 60 2.28 2.68 -5.04
CA PHE A 60 3.43 3.02 -5.89
C PHE A 60 4.60 2.06 -5.67
N LEU A 61 4.92 1.68 -4.43
CA LEU A 61 5.93 0.67 -4.14
C LEU A 61 5.60 -0.67 -4.82
N GLY A 62 4.31 -1.04 -4.84
CA GLY A 62 3.83 -2.26 -5.48
C GLY A 62 3.99 -2.18 -6.99
N LEU A 63 3.65 -1.04 -7.60
CA LEU A 63 3.83 -0.80 -9.03
C LEU A 63 5.30 -0.90 -9.43
N PHE A 64 6.21 -0.26 -8.68
CA PHE A 64 7.65 -0.35 -8.89
C PHE A 64 8.18 -1.77 -8.68
N GLY A 65 7.72 -2.47 -7.64
CA GLY A 65 8.07 -3.87 -7.37
C GLY A 65 7.61 -4.82 -8.48
N MET A 66 6.47 -4.53 -9.11
CA MET A 66 5.91 -5.32 -10.21
C MET A 66 6.69 -5.14 -11.52
N ILE A 67 7.05 -3.90 -11.86
CA ILE A 67 7.84 -3.58 -13.06
C ILE A 67 9.25 -4.17 -12.96
N THR A 68 9.84 -4.13 -11.76
CA THR A 68 11.26 -4.45 -11.58
C THR A 68 11.51 -5.94 -11.29
N SER A 69 10.54 -6.68 -10.71
CA SER A 69 10.74 -8.10 -10.33
C SER A 69 10.20 -9.08 -11.38
N LYS A 70 11.07 -10.01 -11.84
CA LYS A 70 10.69 -11.13 -12.74
C LYS A 70 10.33 -12.43 -12.02
N LYS A 71 10.73 -12.61 -10.74
CA LYS A 71 10.74 -13.94 -10.09
C LYS A 71 9.60 -14.17 -9.08
N SER A 72 9.12 -13.12 -8.41
CA SER A 72 7.89 -13.21 -7.60
C SER A 72 7.25 -11.83 -7.49
N ARG A 73 6.08 -11.68 -8.11
CA ARG A 73 5.26 -10.46 -8.10
C ARG A 73 4.11 -10.54 -7.09
N LEU A 74 4.01 -11.64 -6.35
CA LEU A 74 2.89 -11.92 -5.46
C LEU A 74 2.71 -10.81 -4.40
N HIS A 75 3.79 -10.41 -3.73
CA HIS A 75 3.75 -9.35 -2.73
C HIS A 75 3.34 -8.00 -3.33
N ALA A 76 3.84 -7.67 -4.53
CA ALA A 76 3.45 -6.46 -5.23
C ALA A 76 1.95 -6.47 -5.59
N PHE A 77 1.43 -7.60 -6.07
CA PHE A 77 -0.01 -7.76 -6.34
C PHE A 77 -0.86 -7.61 -5.08
N TRP A 78 -0.47 -8.23 -3.98
CA TRP A 78 -1.18 -8.09 -2.71
C TRP A 78 -1.12 -6.66 -2.16
N GLY A 79 0.05 -6.02 -2.21
CA GLY A 79 0.20 -4.63 -1.79
C GLY A 79 -0.66 -3.68 -2.62
N ILE A 80 -0.65 -3.82 -3.95
CA ILE A 80 -1.54 -3.05 -4.83
C ILE A 80 -3.00 -3.35 -4.50
N GLY A 81 -3.39 -4.62 -4.41
CA GLY A 81 -4.77 -5.02 -4.17
C GLY A 81 -5.34 -4.47 -2.87
N ILE A 82 -4.56 -4.53 -1.78
CA ILE A 82 -4.96 -3.98 -0.48
C ILE A 82 -5.03 -2.45 -0.54
N SER A 83 -4.04 -1.77 -1.13
CA SER A 83 -4.10 -0.32 -1.32
C SER A 83 -5.34 0.11 -2.11
N LEU A 84 -5.67 -0.61 -3.18
CA LEU A 84 -6.83 -0.34 -4.03
C LEU A 84 -8.14 -0.59 -3.29
N PHE A 85 -8.21 -1.66 -2.50
CA PHE A 85 -9.33 -1.93 -1.60
C PHE A 85 -9.55 -0.77 -0.62
N ILE A 86 -8.48 -0.25 0.01
CA ILE A 86 -8.59 0.90 0.93
C ILE A 86 -9.10 2.13 0.19
N PHE A 87 -8.62 2.42 -1.03
CA PHE A 87 -9.14 3.56 -1.81
C PHE A 87 -10.62 3.42 -2.16
N VAL A 88 -11.05 2.23 -2.59
CA VAL A 88 -12.46 1.96 -2.88
C VAL A 88 -13.28 2.12 -1.60
N PHE A 89 -12.80 1.56 -0.49
CA PHE A 89 -13.42 1.72 0.83
C PHE A 89 -13.57 3.20 1.20
N THR A 90 -12.52 4.01 1.09
CA THR A 90 -12.55 5.45 1.36
C THR A 90 -13.53 6.18 0.45
N PHE A 91 -13.53 5.87 -0.84
CA PHE A 91 -14.46 6.46 -1.80
C PHE A 91 -15.92 6.14 -1.43
N LEU A 92 -16.20 4.89 -1.05
CA LEU A 92 -17.53 4.48 -0.58
C LEU A 92 -17.89 5.15 0.75
N MET A 93 -16.95 5.27 1.69
CA MET A 93 -17.19 5.94 2.97
C MET A 93 -17.61 7.40 2.76
N ILE A 94 -16.88 8.14 1.91
CA ILE A 94 -17.21 9.52 1.56
C ILE A 94 -18.55 9.59 0.81
N GLY A 95 -18.75 8.74 -0.20
CA GLY A 95 -19.97 8.73 -1.00
C GLY A 95 -21.22 8.40 -0.18
N LEU A 96 -21.15 7.38 0.69
CA LEU A 96 -22.25 7.00 1.57
C LEU A 96 -22.49 8.04 2.68
N SER A 97 -21.44 8.65 3.23
CA SER A 97 -21.58 9.75 4.19
C SER A 97 -22.26 10.97 3.56
N TRP A 98 -21.92 11.29 2.31
CA TRP A 98 -22.49 12.43 1.59
C TRP A 98 -23.92 12.18 1.11
N VAL A 99 -24.24 10.96 0.68
CA VAL A 99 -25.56 10.58 0.13
C VAL A 99 -26.56 10.15 1.23
N GLY A 100 -26.09 9.71 2.39
CA GLY A 100 -26.88 8.80 3.24
C GLY A 100 -27.41 9.29 4.58
N ILE A 101 -26.93 10.39 5.18
CA ILE A 101 -27.38 10.75 6.54
C ILE A 101 -27.68 12.25 6.65
N ASN A 102 -28.91 12.59 6.25
CA ASN A 102 -29.64 13.83 6.56
C ASN A 102 -29.29 15.10 5.76
N PRO A 103 -29.82 15.29 4.53
CA PRO A 103 -30.07 16.64 4.04
C PRO A 103 -31.18 17.24 4.91
N LYS A 104 -30.82 17.89 6.03
CA LYS A 104 -31.78 18.81 6.65
C LYS A 104 -32.09 19.91 5.63
N PRO A 105 -33.36 20.29 5.44
CA PRO A 105 -33.72 21.44 4.60
C PRO A 105 -33.08 22.73 5.11
#